data_AF-A0A412CWS0-F1
#
_entry.id   AF-A0A412CWS0-F1
#
_cell.length_a   1.000
_cell.length_b   1.000
_cell.length_c   1.000
_cell.angle_alpha   90.00
_cell.angle_beta   90.00
_cell.angle_gamma   90.00
#
_symmetry.space_group_name_H-M   'P 1'
#
loop_
_entity.id
_entity.type
_entity.pdbx_description
1 polymer ?
#
loop_
_entity_poly.entity_id
_entity_poly.type
_entity_poly.pdbx_seq_one_letter_code
_entity_poly.pdbx_strand_id
1 'polypeptide(L)'
;MKEGVTFSSNHLDKNLVYVDLVEKRAFVPMKDAVLFLVDYVSRKDAKGNQWGNDRYHIFPSVPHELYGLQPGFKFNNDTQIDITLSKFIFNAYLKATQVLNVTKKERILIKQVKHILTNMPAYPIYNSSRYGDIYVSVPGEKDQIIYNVPANLTNVFPGEEYGIDVPSDVKQRLINTLRAHQNEGGNDLVFLNLQAVRIGMLDLEKFKHQVRYATLPNQTATDAVMQIGGRYNDQTDYFYMGNMGIWFEDFALPVVINECLM
;
A
#
# COMPACT_ATOMS: atom_id res chain seq x y z
N MET A 1 39.06 18.18 -22.20
CA MET A 1 37.62 17.87 -22.33
C MET A 1 37.43 16.47 -21.78
N LYS A 2 36.70 16.33 -20.66
CA LYS A 2 36.33 15.02 -20.11
C LYS A 2 35.13 14.51 -20.89
N GLU A 3 35.26 13.31 -21.45
CA GLU A 3 34.20 12.63 -22.18
C GLU A 3 33.00 12.39 -21.26
N GLY A 4 31.82 12.81 -21.73
CA GLY A 4 30.55 12.56 -21.06
C GLY A 4 30.14 11.11 -21.26
N VAL A 5 29.99 10.38 -20.16
CA VAL A 5 29.35 9.06 -20.16
C VAL A 5 27.85 9.28 -20.34
N THR A 6 27.34 8.95 -21.52
CA THR A 6 25.90 8.89 -21.80
C THR A 6 25.34 7.59 -21.23
N PHE A 7 24.49 7.69 -20.20
CA PHE A 7 23.69 6.56 -19.74
C PHE A 7 22.54 6.33 -20.73
N SER A 8 22.64 5.29 -21.56
CA SER A 8 21.56 4.84 -22.43
C SER A 8 20.81 3.69 -21.74
N SER A 9 19.51 3.87 -21.48
CA SER A 9 18.65 2.95 -20.71
C SER A 9 18.25 1.66 -21.43
N ASN A 10 18.72 1.44 -22.67
CA ASN A 10 18.13 0.44 -23.56
C ASN A 10 18.97 -0.84 -23.75
N HIS A 11 20.09 -0.96 -23.05
CA HIS A 11 20.87 -2.19 -22.97
C HIS A 11 21.11 -2.57 -21.51
N LEU A 12 20.32 -3.52 -21.00
CA LEU A 12 20.49 -4.10 -19.67
C LEU A 12 21.70 -5.04 -19.68
N ASP A 13 22.91 -4.46 -19.69
CA ASP A 13 24.12 -5.23 -19.43
C ASP A 13 24.08 -5.74 -17.99
N LYS A 14 24.44 -7.02 -17.80
CA LYS A 14 24.52 -7.70 -16.49
C LYS A 14 25.48 -7.05 -15.48
N ASN A 15 26.11 -5.94 -15.85
CA ASN A 15 27.08 -5.19 -15.04
C ASN A 15 26.45 -4.00 -14.29
N LEU A 16 25.12 -3.82 -14.34
CA LEU A 16 24.44 -2.82 -13.52
C LEU A 16 24.28 -3.35 -12.09
N VAL A 17 24.71 -2.57 -11.10
CA VAL A 17 24.61 -2.87 -9.65
C VAL A 17 23.20 -3.33 -9.24
N TYR A 18 22.16 -2.83 -9.92
CA TYR A 18 20.77 -3.22 -9.67
C TYR A 18 20.41 -4.63 -10.16
N VAL A 19 20.97 -5.10 -11.28
CA VAL A 19 20.75 -6.48 -11.75
C VAL A 19 21.37 -7.45 -10.76
N ASP A 20 22.57 -7.14 -10.27
CA ASP A 20 23.26 -7.88 -9.23
C ASP A 20 22.47 -7.93 -7.91
N LEU A 21 21.89 -6.80 -7.49
CA LEU A 21 21.01 -6.73 -6.32
C LEU A 21 19.80 -7.65 -6.50
N VAL A 22 19.13 -7.58 -7.65
CA VAL A 22 17.97 -8.41 -7.94
C VAL A 22 18.35 -9.88 -7.97
N GLU A 23 19.40 -10.26 -8.68
CA GLU A 23 19.85 -11.65 -8.82
C GLU A 23 20.28 -12.27 -7.48
N LYS A 24 21.10 -11.55 -6.71
CA LYS A 24 21.79 -12.11 -5.54
C LYS A 24 21.04 -11.92 -4.23
N ARG A 25 20.10 -10.97 -4.15
CA ARG A 25 19.42 -10.60 -2.90
C ARG A 25 17.91 -10.64 -2.99
N ALA A 26 17.31 -10.09 -4.05
CA ALA A 26 15.86 -9.89 -4.08
C ALA A 26 15.08 -11.05 -4.72
N PHE A 27 15.63 -11.70 -5.76
CA PHE A 27 14.85 -12.63 -6.60
C PHE A 27 14.37 -13.87 -5.86
N VAL A 28 15.22 -14.47 -5.02
CA VAL A 28 14.84 -15.68 -4.26
C VAL A 28 13.74 -15.37 -3.24
N PRO A 29 13.90 -14.39 -2.32
CA PRO A 29 12.81 -14.03 -1.40
C PRO A 29 11.52 -13.59 -2.11
N MET A 30 11.65 -12.83 -3.20
CA MET A 30 10.51 -12.43 -4.03
C MET A 30 9.78 -13.64 -4.61
N LYS A 31 10.52 -14.60 -5.18
CA LYS A 31 9.95 -15.84 -5.72
C LYS A 31 9.28 -16.68 -4.64
N ASP A 32 9.87 -16.79 -3.46
CA ASP A 32 9.31 -17.55 -2.35
C ASP A 32 7.99 -16.94 -1.86
N ALA A 33 7.92 -15.60 -1.76
CA ALA A 33 6.68 -14.89 -1.47
C ALA A 33 5.61 -15.11 -2.56
N VAL A 34 6.01 -15.11 -3.83
CA VAL A 34 5.10 -15.39 -4.96
C VAL A 34 4.57 -16.82 -4.90
N LEU A 35 5.42 -17.80 -4.63
CA LEU A 35 5.01 -19.20 -4.48
C LEU A 35 3.99 -19.34 -3.35
N PHE A 36 4.28 -18.76 -2.19
CA PHE A 36 3.34 -18.73 -1.06
C PHE A 36 1.99 -18.11 -1.47
N LEU A 37 1.98 -16.94 -2.10
CA LEU A 37 0.73 -16.26 -2.48
C LEU A 37 -0.06 -17.05 -3.53
N VAL A 38 0.62 -17.65 -4.51
CA VAL A 38 0.00 -18.52 -5.51
C VAL A 38 -0.72 -19.68 -4.84
N ASP A 39 -0.06 -20.36 -3.90
CA ASP A 39 -0.68 -21.46 -3.16
C ASP A 39 -1.80 -20.97 -2.23
N TYR A 40 -1.59 -19.85 -1.55
CA TYR A 40 -2.54 -19.26 -0.60
C TYR A 40 -3.89 -18.92 -1.25
N VAL A 41 -3.86 -18.23 -2.39
CA VAL A 41 -5.08 -17.79 -3.12
C VAL A 41 -5.66 -18.89 -4.02
N SER A 42 -4.94 -19.99 -4.23
CA SER A 42 -5.42 -21.13 -5.02
C SER A 42 -6.16 -22.18 -4.19
N ARG A 43 -6.20 -22.04 -2.86
CA ARG A 43 -6.95 -22.93 -1.96
C ARG A 43 -8.43 -22.94 -2.32
N LYS A 44 -9.10 -24.05 -1.99
CA LYS A 44 -10.55 -24.19 -2.22
C LYS A 44 -11.35 -23.12 -1.50
N ASP A 45 -10.93 -22.72 -0.30
CA ASP A 45 -11.65 -21.72 0.51
C ASP A 45 -11.46 -20.28 -0.02
N ALA A 46 -10.47 -20.06 -0.88
CA ALA A 46 -10.20 -18.77 -1.51
C ALA A 46 -10.93 -18.61 -2.86
N LYS A 47 -11.79 -19.57 -3.24
CA LYS A 47 -12.48 -19.60 -4.54
C LYS A 47 -13.82 -20.34 -4.52
N GLY A 48 -14.59 -20.17 -5.58
CA GLY A 48 -15.78 -20.97 -5.87
C GLY A 48 -17.06 -20.40 -5.28
N ASN A 49 -18.11 -21.24 -5.25
CA ASN A 49 -19.50 -20.82 -5.06
C ASN A 49 -19.76 -19.94 -3.83
N GLN A 50 -19.00 -20.09 -2.76
CA GLN A 50 -19.15 -19.29 -1.54
C GLN A 50 -18.87 -17.78 -1.76
N TRP A 51 -18.12 -17.44 -2.80
CA TRP A 51 -17.82 -16.06 -3.19
C TRP A 51 -18.74 -15.53 -4.30
N GLY A 52 -19.59 -16.39 -4.87
CA GLY A 52 -20.48 -16.04 -5.97
C GLY A 52 -19.77 -15.66 -7.28
N ASN A 53 -18.47 -15.96 -7.41
CA ASN A 53 -17.66 -15.67 -8.60
C ASN A 53 -16.40 -16.57 -8.63
N ASP A 54 -15.65 -16.53 -9.75
CA ASP A 54 -14.47 -17.37 -9.99
C ASP A 54 -13.12 -16.68 -9.71
N ARG A 55 -13.11 -15.57 -8.96
CA ARG A 55 -11.89 -14.82 -8.64
C ARG A 55 -11.07 -15.49 -7.54
N TYR A 56 -9.78 -15.13 -7.50
CA TYR A 56 -8.82 -15.56 -6.49
C TYR A 56 -8.90 -14.63 -5.27
N HIS A 57 -9.82 -14.92 -4.35
CA HIS A 57 -10.00 -14.12 -3.15
C HIS A 57 -8.81 -14.27 -2.19
N ILE A 58 -8.45 -13.19 -1.51
CA ILE A 58 -7.44 -13.25 -0.46
C ILE A 58 -8.17 -13.48 0.86
N PHE A 59 -8.12 -14.72 1.32
CA PHE A 59 -8.90 -15.16 2.47
C PHE A 59 -8.19 -16.27 3.27
N PRO A 60 -8.17 -16.21 4.61
CA PRO A 60 -8.55 -15.04 5.41
C PRO A 60 -7.57 -13.87 5.23
N SER A 61 -8.02 -12.66 5.56
CA SER A 61 -7.25 -11.42 5.52
C SER A 61 -7.74 -10.50 6.65
N VAL A 62 -6.96 -9.52 7.10
CA VAL A 62 -7.40 -8.59 8.16
C VAL A 62 -6.95 -7.17 7.79
N PRO A 63 -7.86 -6.19 7.71
CA PRO A 63 -7.45 -4.81 7.51
C PRO A 63 -6.70 -4.32 8.74
N HIS A 64 -5.58 -3.62 8.52
CA HIS A 64 -4.59 -3.36 9.55
C HIS A 64 -5.22 -2.61 10.74
N GLU A 65 -5.14 -3.24 11.91
CA GLU A 65 -5.52 -2.66 13.20
C GLU A 65 -6.96 -2.14 13.32
N LEU A 66 -7.90 -2.69 12.53
CA LEU A 66 -9.32 -2.38 12.66
C LEU A 66 -10.10 -3.47 13.38
N TYR A 67 -10.45 -4.55 12.67
CA TYR A 67 -11.47 -5.48 13.14
C TYR A 67 -10.91 -6.75 13.78
N GLY A 68 -9.62 -7.08 13.59
CA GLY A 68 -9.13 -8.42 13.91
C GLY A 68 -9.92 -9.51 13.17
N LEU A 69 -9.98 -10.72 13.71
CA LEU A 69 -10.85 -11.78 13.19
C LEU A 69 -12.27 -11.62 13.75
N GLN A 70 -13.24 -11.53 12.86
CA GLN A 70 -14.65 -11.33 13.19
C GLN A 70 -15.45 -12.64 13.07
N PRO A 71 -16.57 -12.78 13.81
CA PRO A 71 -17.50 -13.87 13.62
C PRO A 71 -17.96 -14.00 12.16
N GLY A 72 -17.88 -15.22 11.62
CA GLY A 72 -18.22 -15.49 10.22
C GLY A 72 -17.27 -14.84 9.21
N PHE A 73 -16.07 -14.41 9.64
CA PHE A 73 -15.08 -13.72 8.81
C PHE A 73 -15.59 -12.44 8.15
N LYS A 74 -16.53 -11.75 8.80
CA LYS A 74 -17.00 -10.44 8.35
C LYS A 74 -15.82 -9.47 8.31
N PHE A 75 -15.55 -8.85 7.16
CA PHE A 75 -14.38 -7.99 6.95
C PHE A 75 -13.02 -8.72 7.01
N ASN A 76 -12.99 -10.04 6.79
CA ASN A 76 -11.75 -10.81 6.80
C ASN A 76 -11.36 -11.40 5.45
N ASN A 77 -11.58 -10.64 4.38
CA ASN A 77 -11.28 -11.03 3.01
C ASN A 77 -10.94 -9.81 2.15
N ASP A 78 -10.11 -10.00 1.14
CA ASP A 78 -9.91 -9.03 0.05
C ASP A 78 -9.57 -7.61 0.55
N THR A 79 -8.75 -7.52 1.59
CA THR A 79 -8.32 -6.22 2.10
C THR A 79 -7.51 -5.50 1.04
N GLN A 80 -7.65 -4.18 0.99
CA GLN A 80 -7.04 -3.37 -0.05
C GLN A 80 -5.52 -3.54 -0.08
N ILE A 81 -4.90 -3.59 1.09
CA ILE A 81 -3.46 -3.80 1.25
C ILE A 81 -3.01 -5.17 0.72
N ASP A 82 -3.72 -6.24 1.04
CA ASP A 82 -3.33 -7.57 0.56
C ASP A 82 -3.50 -7.69 -0.95
N ILE A 83 -4.58 -7.13 -1.52
CA ILE A 83 -4.76 -7.08 -2.97
C ILE A 83 -3.59 -6.32 -3.60
N THR A 84 -3.27 -5.16 -3.02
CA THR A 84 -2.23 -4.26 -3.53
C THR A 84 -0.85 -4.92 -3.49
N LEU A 85 -0.43 -5.42 -2.34
CA LEU A 85 0.90 -6.00 -2.18
C LEU A 85 1.06 -7.31 -2.94
N SER A 86 -0.02 -8.10 -3.08
CA SER A 86 -0.02 -9.29 -3.93
C SER A 86 0.18 -8.91 -5.40
N LYS A 87 -0.55 -7.92 -5.91
CA LYS A 87 -0.33 -7.40 -7.27
C LYS A 87 1.07 -6.86 -7.45
N PHE A 88 1.58 -6.09 -6.49
CA PHE A 88 2.91 -5.50 -6.53
C PHE A 88 3.98 -6.58 -6.67
N ILE A 89 3.99 -7.58 -5.78
CA ILE A 89 5.02 -8.62 -5.79
C ILE A 89 4.91 -9.54 -7.01
N PHE A 90 3.68 -9.83 -7.48
CA PHE A 90 3.47 -10.58 -8.71
C PHE A 90 4.03 -9.84 -9.93
N ASN A 91 3.75 -8.54 -10.08
CA ASN A 91 4.29 -7.74 -11.16
C ASN A 91 5.81 -7.58 -11.06
N ALA A 92 6.34 -7.35 -9.85
CA ALA A 92 7.78 -7.27 -9.59
C ALA A 92 8.48 -8.59 -9.99
N TYR A 93 7.90 -9.73 -9.65
CA TYR A 93 8.40 -11.04 -10.05
C TYR A 93 8.41 -11.23 -11.56
N LEU A 94 7.30 -10.91 -12.24
CA LEU A 94 7.24 -11.00 -13.70
C LEU A 94 8.33 -10.12 -14.35
N LYS A 95 8.53 -8.90 -13.85
CA LYS A 95 9.60 -8.01 -14.33
C LYS A 95 10.99 -8.57 -14.03
N ALA A 96 11.23 -9.09 -12.83
CA ALA A 96 12.50 -9.68 -12.46
C ALA A 96 12.86 -10.89 -13.33
N THR A 97 11.89 -11.74 -13.69
CA THR A 97 12.17 -12.88 -14.59
C THR A 97 12.63 -12.45 -15.99
N GLN A 98 12.16 -11.30 -16.48
CA GLN A 98 12.58 -10.71 -17.75
C GLN A 98 13.99 -10.12 -17.62
N VAL A 99 14.24 -9.30 -16.59
CA VAL A 99 15.54 -8.66 -16.33
C VAL A 99 16.65 -9.69 -16.17
N LEU A 100 16.39 -10.78 -15.43
CA LEU A 100 17.36 -11.87 -15.22
C LEU A 100 17.42 -12.87 -16.38
N ASN A 101 16.56 -12.72 -17.39
CA ASN A 101 16.44 -13.63 -18.53
C ASN A 101 16.19 -15.10 -18.11
N VAL A 102 15.33 -15.31 -17.11
CA VAL A 102 14.96 -16.64 -16.57
C VAL A 102 13.55 -17.08 -16.95
N THR A 103 12.87 -16.34 -17.83
CA THR A 103 11.48 -16.60 -18.27
C THR A 103 11.21 -18.05 -18.68
N LYS A 104 12.17 -18.71 -19.36
CA LYS A 104 12.03 -20.13 -19.77
C LYS A 104 12.01 -21.07 -18.58
N LYS A 105 12.89 -20.85 -17.61
CA LYS A 105 13.01 -21.64 -16.37
C LYS A 105 11.75 -21.48 -15.51
N GLU A 106 11.23 -20.25 -15.44
CA GLU A 106 10.11 -19.87 -14.58
C GLU A 106 8.73 -19.98 -15.26
N ARG A 107 8.64 -20.59 -16.45
CA ARG A 107 7.44 -20.56 -17.32
C ARG A 107 6.14 -20.96 -16.62
N ILE A 108 6.21 -21.94 -15.71
CA ILE A 108 5.03 -22.51 -15.04
C ILE A 108 4.48 -21.48 -14.04
N LEU A 109 5.34 -20.98 -13.15
CA LEU A 109 4.97 -19.98 -12.16
C LEU A 109 4.52 -18.68 -12.81
N ILE A 110 5.21 -18.23 -13.88
CA ILE A 110 4.79 -17.07 -14.68
C ILE A 110 3.37 -17.24 -15.21
N LYS A 111 3.01 -18.41 -15.73
CA LYS A 111 1.66 -18.68 -16.24
C LYS A 111 0.62 -18.62 -15.12
N GLN A 112 0.92 -19.21 -13.95
CA GLN A 112 0.04 -19.16 -12.79
C GLN A 112 -0.17 -17.73 -12.29
N VAL A 113 0.93 -16.99 -12.11
CA VAL A 113 0.92 -15.59 -11.65
C VAL A 113 0.10 -14.71 -12.57
N LYS A 114 0.31 -14.78 -13.90
CA LYS A 114 -0.49 -14.02 -14.87
C LYS A 114 -1.97 -14.37 -14.80
N HIS A 115 -2.28 -15.66 -14.67
CA HIS A 115 -3.66 -16.10 -14.58
C HIS A 115 -4.35 -15.63 -13.29
N ILE A 116 -3.64 -15.66 -12.15
CA ILE A 116 -4.12 -15.12 -10.87
C ILE A 116 -4.33 -13.61 -10.99
N LEU A 117 -3.34 -12.86 -11.45
CA LEU A 117 -3.40 -11.40 -11.60
C LEU A 117 -4.64 -10.94 -12.39
N THR A 118 -4.98 -11.59 -13.50
CA THR A 118 -6.16 -11.26 -14.31
C THR A 118 -7.48 -11.60 -13.61
N ASN A 119 -7.46 -12.49 -12.62
CA ASN A 119 -8.64 -12.98 -11.91
C ASN A 119 -8.62 -12.63 -10.41
N MET A 120 -7.86 -11.62 -10.00
CA MET A 120 -7.91 -11.10 -8.62
C MET A 120 -9.19 -10.31 -8.37
N PRO A 121 -9.64 -10.19 -7.10
CA PRO A 121 -10.69 -9.25 -6.71
C PRO A 121 -10.33 -7.82 -7.12
N ALA A 122 -11.37 -7.05 -7.47
CA ALA A 122 -11.24 -5.61 -7.61
C ALA A 122 -11.03 -4.98 -6.23
N TYR A 123 -10.45 -3.78 -6.19
CA TYR A 123 -10.36 -3.02 -4.95
C TYR A 123 -11.75 -2.76 -4.37
N PRO A 124 -11.93 -2.89 -3.04
CA PRO A 124 -13.20 -2.63 -2.41
C PRO A 124 -13.56 -1.15 -2.51
N ILE A 125 -14.80 -0.88 -2.93
CA ILE A 125 -15.34 0.45 -3.18
C ILE A 125 -16.63 0.61 -2.38
N TYR A 126 -16.82 1.81 -1.83
CA TYR A 126 -18.07 2.24 -1.24
C TYR A 126 -18.59 3.48 -1.98
N ASN A 127 -19.90 3.54 -2.23
CA ASN A 127 -20.55 4.73 -2.78
C ASN A 127 -21.03 5.61 -1.63
N SER A 128 -20.26 6.65 -1.30
CA SER A 128 -20.62 7.65 -0.30
C SER A 128 -21.64 8.63 -0.86
N SER A 129 -22.67 8.93 -0.08
CA SER A 129 -23.63 9.99 -0.40
C SER A 129 -23.01 11.40 -0.38
N ARG A 130 -21.89 11.57 0.32
CA ARG A 130 -21.18 12.85 0.46
C ARG A 130 -20.04 13.01 -0.54
N TYR A 131 -19.27 11.95 -0.75
CA TYR A 131 -18.03 12.01 -1.53
C TYR A 131 -18.12 11.31 -2.89
N GLY A 132 -19.16 10.52 -3.15
CA GLY A 132 -19.24 9.63 -4.30
C GLY A 132 -18.45 8.33 -4.09
N ASP A 133 -17.99 7.71 -5.17
CA ASP A 133 -17.19 6.49 -5.07
C ASP A 133 -15.86 6.75 -4.36
N ILE A 134 -15.57 5.94 -3.35
CA ILE A 134 -14.32 5.93 -2.59
C ILE A 134 -13.78 4.50 -2.49
N TYR A 135 -12.47 4.36 -2.37
CA TYR A 135 -11.87 3.12 -1.90
C TYR A 135 -12.03 2.99 -0.39
N VAL A 136 -12.22 1.76 0.06
CA VAL A 136 -12.23 1.40 1.47
C VAL A 136 -11.15 0.33 1.74
N SER A 137 -10.88 -0.01 2.98
CA SER A 137 -9.81 -0.97 3.31
C SER A 137 -10.25 -2.42 3.14
N VAL A 138 -11.55 -2.70 3.16
CA VAL A 138 -12.11 -4.06 3.05
C VAL A 138 -13.57 -3.99 2.57
N PRO A 139 -14.09 -5.01 1.84
CA PRO A 139 -15.48 -5.02 1.40
C PRO A 139 -16.49 -4.82 2.55
N GLY A 140 -17.45 -3.92 2.36
CA GLY A 140 -18.53 -3.64 3.31
C GLY A 140 -18.27 -2.49 4.30
N GLU A 141 -17.08 -1.89 4.28
CA GLU A 141 -16.81 -0.61 4.94
C GLU A 141 -17.60 0.57 4.33
N LYS A 142 -17.63 1.68 5.08
CA LYS A 142 -18.28 2.94 4.70
C LYS A 142 -17.30 4.12 4.81
N ASP A 143 -17.77 5.33 4.56
CA ASP A 143 -16.98 6.57 4.60
C ASP A 143 -16.80 7.19 6.00
N GLN A 144 -17.29 6.54 7.07
CA GLN A 144 -17.11 6.98 8.45
C GLN A 144 -15.97 6.27 9.19
N ILE A 145 -15.24 5.37 8.52
CA ILE A 145 -14.17 4.62 9.17
C ILE A 145 -13.01 5.55 9.51
N ILE A 146 -12.53 5.44 10.74
CA ILE A 146 -11.35 6.14 11.26
C ILE A 146 -10.23 5.12 11.30
N TYR A 147 -9.23 5.33 10.45
CA TYR A 147 -8.12 4.41 10.28
C TYR A 147 -6.98 4.77 11.24
N ASN A 148 -6.20 3.77 11.65
CA ASN A 148 -4.91 4.01 12.30
C ASN A 148 -3.75 4.09 11.31
N VAL A 149 -3.82 3.26 10.28
CA VAL A 149 -2.92 3.26 9.13
C VAL A 149 -3.77 3.53 7.91
N PRO A 150 -3.36 4.39 6.96
CA PRO A 150 -4.21 4.81 5.85
C PRO A 150 -4.37 3.71 4.77
N ALA A 151 -5.01 2.62 5.17
CA ALA A 151 -5.10 1.38 4.43
C ALA A 151 -5.98 1.50 3.18
N ASN A 152 -6.90 2.47 3.14
CA ASN A 152 -7.78 2.69 2.01
C ASN A 152 -7.13 3.43 0.82
N LEU A 153 -5.84 3.79 0.92
CA LEU A 153 -5.03 4.38 -0.16
C LEU A 153 -3.73 3.59 -0.39
N THR A 154 -3.69 2.33 0.05
CA THR A 154 -2.50 1.46 -0.08
C THR A 154 -2.10 1.29 -1.55
N ASN A 155 -3.07 1.33 -2.47
CA ASN A 155 -2.84 1.24 -3.92
C ASN A 155 -1.99 2.41 -4.49
N VAL A 156 -1.89 3.53 -3.78
CA VAL A 156 -1.01 4.66 -4.13
C VAL A 156 0.38 4.47 -3.51
N PHE A 157 0.43 4.26 -2.21
CA PHE A 157 1.65 3.91 -1.49
C PHE A 157 1.29 2.98 -0.34
N PRO A 158 2.04 1.87 -0.16
CA PRO A 158 3.27 1.48 -0.85
C PRO A 158 3.02 0.66 -2.13
N GLY A 159 1.77 0.58 -2.59
CA GLY A 159 1.39 -0.22 -3.74
C GLY A 159 1.88 0.29 -5.09
N GLU A 160 2.07 1.59 -5.23
CA GLU A 160 2.56 2.25 -6.45
C GLU A 160 1.77 1.88 -7.73
N GLU A 161 0.53 1.38 -7.60
CA GLU A 161 -0.32 1.06 -8.75
C GLU A 161 -0.91 2.35 -9.33
N TYR A 162 -1.20 3.32 -8.46
CA TYR A 162 -1.77 4.61 -8.84
C TYR A 162 -0.90 5.78 -8.41
N GLY A 163 -0.70 6.73 -9.33
CA GLY A 163 -0.04 8.01 -9.09
C GLY A 163 -0.82 9.19 -9.72
N ILE A 164 -0.11 10.23 -10.12
CA ILE A 164 -0.70 11.47 -10.65
C ILE A 164 -1.31 11.32 -12.05
N ASP A 165 -0.83 10.32 -12.80
CA ASP A 165 -1.09 10.05 -14.22
C ASP A 165 -2.22 9.04 -14.47
N VAL A 166 -2.91 8.60 -13.42
CA VAL A 166 -4.01 7.65 -13.55
C VAL A 166 -5.19 8.21 -14.38
N PRO A 167 -6.02 7.32 -14.98
CA PRO A 167 -7.25 7.69 -15.66
C PRO A 167 -8.17 8.57 -14.79
N SER A 168 -8.96 9.44 -15.43
CA SER A 168 -9.74 10.47 -14.73
C SER A 168 -10.75 9.92 -13.73
N ASP A 169 -11.35 8.76 -14.00
CA ASP A 169 -12.29 8.09 -13.09
C ASP A 169 -11.57 7.55 -11.85
N VAL A 170 -10.39 6.96 -12.01
CA VAL A 170 -9.53 6.52 -10.90
C VAL A 170 -9.04 7.73 -10.11
N LYS A 171 -8.61 8.80 -10.79
CA LYS A 171 -8.16 10.05 -10.16
C LYS A 171 -9.26 10.64 -9.29
N GLN A 172 -10.49 10.73 -9.81
CA GLN A 172 -11.61 11.26 -9.05
C GLN A 172 -11.91 10.40 -7.81
N ARG A 173 -11.83 9.06 -7.94
CA ARG A 173 -12.01 8.15 -6.80
C ARG A 173 -10.92 8.33 -5.74
N LEU A 174 -9.66 8.50 -6.14
CA LEU A 174 -8.55 8.79 -5.20
C LEU A 174 -8.76 10.12 -4.47
N ILE A 175 -9.14 11.17 -5.20
CA ILE A 175 -9.48 12.48 -4.62
C ILE A 175 -10.61 12.34 -3.59
N ASN A 176 -11.67 11.61 -3.93
CA ASN A 176 -12.81 11.38 -3.04
C ASN A 176 -12.38 10.58 -1.80
N THR A 177 -11.55 9.55 -2.00
CA THR A 177 -11.03 8.69 -0.93
C THR A 177 -10.20 9.49 0.05
N LEU A 178 -9.29 10.34 -0.44
CA LEU A 178 -8.46 11.20 0.41
C LEU A 178 -9.29 12.22 1.19
N ARG A 179 -10.34 12.78 0.56
CA ARG A 179 -11.27 13.72 1.22
C ARG A 179 -12.15 13.04 2.28
N ALA A 180 -12.51 11.78 2.07
CA ALA A 180 -13.26 10.97 3.02
C ALA A 180 -12.38 10.41 4.14
N HIS A 181 -11.06 10.37 3.94
CA HIS A 181 -10.13 9.73 4.85
C HIS A 181 -10.15 10.39 6.23
N GLN A 182 -10.25 9.56 7.26
CA GLN A 182 -10.09 9.93 8.65
C GLN A 182 -8.99 9.07 9.24
N ASN A 183 -8.03 9.72 9.91
CA ASN A 183 -6.90 9.03 10.51
C ASN A 183 -6.78 9.46 11.99
N GLU A 184 -6.69 8.48 12.88
CA GLU A 184 -6.46 8.73 14.29
C GLU A 184 -5.03 9.17 14.62
N GLY A 185 -4.07 8.99 13.70
CA GLY A 185 -2.69 9.50 13.78
C GLY A 185 -1.75 8.68 14.67
N GLY A 186 -2.24 7.57 15.22
CA GLY A 186 -1.50 6.73 16.15
C GLY A 186 -0.26 6.09 15.57
N ASN A 187 -0.30 5.69 14.30
CA ASN A 187 0.83 5.12 13.57
C ASN A 187 0.98 5.83 12.21
N ASP A 188 0.68 7.13 12.14
CA ASP A 188 0.73 7.86 10.88
C ASP A 188 1.14 9.33 11.05
N LEU A 189 2.41 9.58 10.74
CA LEU A 189 2.93 10.89 10.39
C LEU A 189 3.31 11.01 8.90
N VAL A 190 3.75 9.91 8.30
CA VAL A 190 4.34 9.88 6.95
C VAL A 190 3.39 9.36 5.89
N PHE A 191 2.64 8.30 6.19
CA PHE A 191 2.04 7.40 5.22
C PHE A 191 0.94 8.10 4.41
N LEU A 192 -0.02 8.74 5.09
CA LEU A 192 -1.13 9.42 4.43
C LEU A 192 -0.65 10.64 3.64
N ASN A 193 0.34 11.34 4.19
CA ASN A 193 0.94 12.50 3.54
C ASN A 193 1.68 12.09 2.26
N LEU A 194 2.43 10.99 2.28
CA LEU A 194 3.10 10.47 1.09
C LEU A 194 2.11 10.00 0.02
N GLN A 195 1.01 9.34 0.43
CA GLN A 195 -0.09 9.02 -0.49
C GLN A 195 -0.71 10.29 -1.09
N ALA A 196 -0.94 11.32 -0.29
CA ALA A 196 -1.47 12.60 -0.78
C ALA A 196 -0.53 13.28 -1.78
N VAL A 197 0.78 13.26 -1.56
CA VAL A 197 1.77 13.80 -2.51
C VAL A 197 1.69 13.08 -3.85
N ARG A 198 1.67 11.74 -3.85
CA ARG A 198 1.60 10.94 -5.08
C ARG A 198 0.32 11.13 -5.89
N ILE A 199 -0.77 11.54 -5.25
CA ILE A 199 -2.03 11.93 -5.92
C ILE A 199 -1.97 13.39 -6.42
N GLY A 200 -0.98 14.18 -5.98
CA GLY A 200 -0.87 15.62 -6.25
C GLY A 200 -1.80 16.47 -5.39
N MET A 201 -2.09 16.02 -4.17
CA MET A 201 -3.09 16.60 -3.26
C MET A 201 -2.58 16.91 -1.85
N LEU A 202 -1.26 16.83 -1.62
CA LEU A 202 -0.71 17.17 -0.31
C LEU A 202 -1.04 18.63 0.04
N ASP A 203 -1.65 18.84 1.20
CA ASP A 203 -1.72 20.14 1.85
C ASP A 203 -0.45 20.33 2.70
N LEU A 204 0.49 21.10 2.15
CA LEU A 204 1.79 21.30 2.77
C LEU A 204 1.71 22.04 4.12
N GLU A 205 0.76 22.96 4.30
CA GLU A 205 0.61 23.67 5.56
C GLU A 205 -0.01 22.77 6.64
N LYS A 206 -1.00 21.95 6.28
CA LYS A 206 -1.53 20.91 7.18
C LYS A 206 -0.43 19.93 7.58
N PHE A 207 0.39 19.46 6.64
CA PHE A 207 1.51 18.58 6.92
C PHE A 207 2.53 19.22 7.88
N LYS A 208 2.93 20.47 7.64
CA LYS A 208 3.83 21.22 8.54
C LYS A 208 3.23 21.41 9.95
N HIS A 209 1.91 21.56 10.07
CA HIS A 209 1.26 21.60 11.38
C HIS A 209 1.33 20.25 12.08
N GLN A 210 1.05 19.15 11.37
CA GLN A 210 1.14 17.80 11.91
C GLN A 210 2.57 17.48 12.40
N VAL A 211 3.60 17.77 11.58
CA VAL A 211 5.00 17.57 11.98
C VAL A 211 5.33 18.35 13.26
N ARG A 212 4.94 19.63 13.35
CA ARG A 212 5.17 20.45 14.55
C ARG A 212 4.46 19.90 15.78
N TYR A 213 3.23 19.41 15.60
CA TYR A 213 2.45 18.78 16.66
C TYR A 213 3.12 17.50 17.18
N ALA A 214 3.74 16.74 16.28
CA ALA A 214 4.47 15.50 16.54
C ALA A 214 5.96 15.70 16.96
N THR A 215 6.47 16.93 17.00
CA THR A 215 7.90 17.18 17.26
C THR A 215 8.23 17.09 18.75
N LEU A 216 9.22 16.27 19.09
CA LEU A 216 9.78 16.10 20.43
C LEU A 216 10.80 17.21 20.76
N PRO A 217 11.14 17.45 22.05
CA PRO A 217 12.09 18.48 22.46
C PRO A 217 13.50 18.35 21.84
N ASN A 218 13.90 17.14 21.45
CA ASN A 218 15.17 16.84 20.78
C ASN A 218 15.10 17.00 19.24
N GLN A 219 13.99 17.53 18.70
CA GLN A 219 13.71 17.72 17.27
C GLN A 219 13.51 16.43 16.45
N THR A 220 13.40 15.26 17.08
CA THR A 220 12.83 14.09 16.41
C THR A 220 11.31 14.21 16.35
N ALA A 221 10.66 13.45 15.48
CA ALA A 221 9.21 13.32 15.48
C ALA A 221 8.77 11.99 16.11
N THR A 222 7.51 11.94 16.51
CA THR A 222 6.80 10.74 16.95
C THR A 222 5.42 10.74 16.31
N ASP A 223 4.75 9.59 16.26
CA ASP A 223 3.31 9.59 16.06
C ASP A 223 2.58 10.26 17.22
N ALA A 224 1.40 10.82 16.94
CA ALA A 224 0.60 11.54 17.91
C ALA A 224 -0.89 11.42 17.56
N VAL A 225 -1.74 11.30 18.59
CA VAL A 225 -3.19 11.13 18.38
C VAL A 225 -3.78 12.42 17.81
N MET A 226 -4.45 12.30 16.67
CA MET A 226 -5.09 13.39 15.92
C MET A 226 -6.62 13.32 15.97
N GLN A 227 -7.18 12.13 16.17
CA GLN A 227 -8.63 11.91 16.17
C GLN A 227 -9.01 10.71 17.04
N ILE A 228 -10.18 10.78 17.67
CA ILE A 228 -10.79 9.68 18.44
C ILE A 228 -11.87 8.97 17.62
N GLY A 229 -12.28 7.78 18.07
CA GLY A 229 -13.35 6.98 17.45
C GLY A 229 -12.86 5.80 16.61
N GLY A 230 -11.54 5.66 16.46
CA GLY A 230 -10.87 4.41 16.09
C GLY A 230 -10.50 3.60 17.35
N ARG A 231 -9.20 3.34 17.53
CA ARG A 231 -8.61 2.71 18.72
C ARG A 231 -8.53 3.67 19.92
N TYR A 232 -8.46 4.98 19.67
CA TYR A 232 -8.39 6.00 20.73
C TYR A 232 -9.75 6.60 21.10
N ASN A 233 -9.85 7.10 22.33
CA ASN A 233 -11.06 7.69 22.92
C ASN A 233 -10.77 9.01 23.65
N ASP A 234 -11.80 9.68 24.18
CA ASP A 234 -11.71 10.98 24.87
C ASP A 234 -10.75 11.01 26.08
N GLN A 235 -10.40 9.87 26.65
CA GLN A 235 -9.48 9.76 27.78
C GLN A 235 -8.04 9.48 27.34
N THR A 236 -7.81 9.28 26.05
CA THR A 236 -6.47 9.02 25.52
C THR A 236 -5.67 10.30 25.54
N ASP A 237 -4.50 10.27 26.18
CA ASP A 237 -3.54 11.36 26.10
C ASP A 237 -3.16 11.59 24.63
N TYR A 238 -3.24 12.83 24.17
CA TYR A 238 -2.91 13.15 22.77
C TYR A 238 -1.48 12.75 22.41
N PHE A 239 -0.58 12.73 23.39
CA PHE A 239 0.83 12.37 23.29
C PHE A 239 1.13 10.94 23.72
N TYR A 240 0.10 10.10 23.83
CA TYR A 240 0.21 8.68 24.22
C TYR A 240 1.32 7.95 23.46
N MET A 241 1.41 8.14 22.14
CA MET A 241 2.40 7.48 21.29
C MET A 241 3.83 7.97 21.52
N GLY A 242 4.03 9.24 21.86
CA GLY A 242 5.34 9.79 22.23
C GLY A 242 5.92 9.19 23.51
N ASN A 243 5.07 8.62 24.37
CA ASN A 243 5.51 7.91 25.58
C ASN A 243 5.87 6.44 25.33
N MET A 244 5.59 5.90 24.13
CA MET A 244 5.84 4.50 23.79
C MET A 244 7.26 4.24 23.26
N GLY A 245 7.99 5.30 22.88
CA GLY A 245 9.38 5.21 22.44
C GLY A 245 9.64 6.02 21.18
N ILE A 246 10.58 5.53 20.37
CA ILE A 246 10.96 6.14 19.09
C ILE A 246 10.35 5.32 17.97
N TRP A 247 9.58 6.00 17.12
CA TRP A 247 8.97 5.45 15.91
C TRP A 247 9.96 5.65 14.75
N PHE A 248 10.54 4.55 14.27
CA PHE A 248 11.61 4.63 13.26
C PHE A 248 11.08 4.95 11.86
N GLU A 249 9.81 4.64 11.60
CA GLU A 249 9.09 5.05 10.39
C GLU A 249 9.12 6.57 10.18
N ASP A 250 9.17 7.37 11.25
CA ASP A 250 9.20 8.83 11.17
C ASP A 250 10.52 9.38 10.62
N PHE A 251 11.58 8.57 10.60
CA PHE A 251 12.79 8.95 9.86
C PHE A 251 12.55 9.02 8.34
N ALA A 252 11.42 8.49 7.84
CA ALA A 252 10.99 8.64 6.45
C ALA A 252 10.28 9.97 6.17
N LEU A 253 10.07 10.84 7.16
CA LEU A 253 9.52 12.20 6.97
C LEU A 253 10.08 12.96 5.75
N PRO A 254 11.42 12.98 5.50
CA PRO A 254 11.97 13.65 4.33
C PRO A 254 11.48 13.10 2.99
N VAL A 255 11.04 11.84 2.93
CA VAL A 255 10.50 11.24 1.70
C VAL A 255 9.27 11.98 1.21
N VAL A 256 8.40 12.46 2.12
CA VAL A 256 7.21 13.25 1.74
C VAL A 256 7.62 14.51 0.97
N ILE A 257 8.69 15.20 1.41
CA ILE A 257 9.19 16.40 0.74
C ILE A 257 9.91 16.03 -0.56
N ASN A 258 10.70 14.95 -0.57
CA ASN A 258 11.39 14.49 -1.78
C ASN A 258 10.40 14.14 -2.89
N GLU A 259 9.29 13.49 -2.55
CA GLU A 259 8.22 13.13 -3.49
C GLU A 259 7.47 14.37 -4.03
N CYS A 260 7.55 15.52 -3.36
CA CYS A 260 7.02 16.76 -3.92
C CYS A 260 7.91 17.34 -5.04
N LEU A 261 9.17 16.90 -5.12
CA LEU A 261 10.20 17.48 -5.99
C LEU A 261 10.58 16.59 -7.17
N MET A 262 10.23 15.30 -7.14
CA MET A 262 10.64 14.29 -8.12
C MET A 262 9.47 13.42 -8.58
#